data_AF-A0AA96V9N8-F1
#
_entry.id   AF-A0AA96V9N8-F1
#
_cell.length_a   1.000
_cell.length_b   1.000
_cell.length_c   1.000
_cell.angle_alpha   90.00
_cell.angle_beta   90.00
_cell.angle_gamma   90.00
#
_symmetry.space_group_name_H-M   'P 1'
#
loop_
_entity.id
_entity.type
_entity.pdbx_description
1 polymer ?
#
loop_
_entity_poly.entity_id
_entity_poly.type
_entity_poly.pdbx_seq_one_letter_code
_entity_poly.pdbx_strand_id
1 'polypeptide(L)'
;MTGNIVYENIRRIGRKAGLHVDGGRTDQRAMVKCTRHSLTKNTKKNGMDTDFVAEQRGDRRKNSQDIYCRIDTDELREEYDKYIYDLPINCQKVKV
;
A
#
# COMPACT_ATOMS: atom_id res chain seq x y z
N MET A 1 24.21 12.88 20.15
CA MET A 1 23.36 11.81 19.57
C MET A 1 21.92 12.20 19.76
N THR A 2 21.28 12.78 18.75
CA THR A 2 19.82 12.93 18.73
C THR A 2 19.31 12.31 17.43
N GLY A 3 19.74 11.08 17.16
CA GLY A 3 19.05 10.22 16.21
C GLY A 3 17.67 9.95 16.80
N ASN A 4 16.62 10.23 16.03
CA ASN A 4 15.25 10.09 16.50
C ASN A 4 15.03 8.67 17.08
N ILE A 5 14.81 8.58 18.39
CA ILE A 5 14.75 7.32 19.17
C ILE A 5 13.73 6.34 18.56
N VAL A 6 12.65 6.86 17.97
CA VAL A 6 11.64 6.06 17.29
C VAL A 6 12.22 5.33 16.08
N TYR A 7 13.04 6.01 15.26
CA TYR A 7 13.66 5.39 14.10
C TYR A 7 14.61 4.27 14.51
N GLU A 8 15.46 4.50 15.50
CA GLU A 8 16.42 3.49 15.97
C GLU A 8 15.72 2.29 16.63
N ASN A 9 14.62 2.53 17.35
CA ASN A 9 13.81 1.45 17.88
C ASN A 9 13.15 0.61 16.78
N ILE A 10 12.59 1.24 15.75
CA ILE A 10 11.99 0.51 14.61
C ILE A 10 13.06 -0.30 13.87
N ARG A 11 14.25 0.27 13.62
CA ARG A 11 15.36 -0.48 13.00
C ARG A 11 15.79 -1.66 13.86
N ARG A 12 15.92 -1.46 15.17
CA ARG A 12 16.30 -2.51 16.13
C ARG A 12 15.28 -3.65 16.14
N ILE A 13 13.99 -3.33 16.18
CA ILE A 13 12.91 -4.32 16.12
C ILE A 13 12.91 -5.02 14.76
N GLY A 14 13.04 -4.26 13.67
CA GLY A 14 13.11 -4.79 12.32
C GLY A 14 14.28 -5.76 12.11
N ARG A 15 15.47 -5.45 12.65
CA ARG A 15 16.63 -6.36 12.61
C ARG A 15 16.33 -7.67 13.35
N LYS A 16 15.77 -7.57 14.57
CA LYS A 16 15.40 -8.76 15.36
C LYS A 16 14.35 -9.64 14.65
N ALA A 17 13.44 -9.02 13.91
CA ALA A 17 12.40 -9.71 13.16
C ALA A 17 12.84 -10.18 11.75
N GLY A 18 14.08 -9.90 11.33
CA GLY A 18 14.54 -10.20 9.96
C GLY A 18 13.92 -9.31 8.86
N LEU A 19 13.29 -8.19 9.22
CA LEU A 19 12.62 -7.25 8.32
C LEU A 19 13.46 -6.01 7.98
N HIS A 20 14.72 -5.95 8.42
CA HIS A 20 15.61 -4.82 8.19
C HIS A 20 17.02 -5.28 7.80
N VAL A 21 17.46 -4.84 6.61
CA VAL A 21 18.84 -4.97 6.14
C VAL A 21 19.49 -3.60 6.17
N ASP A 22 20.52 -3.43 7.03
CA ASP A 22 21.28 -2.18 7.09
C ASP A 22 21.97 -1.94 5.72
N GLY A 23 21.82 -0.74 5.16
CA GLY A 23 22.37 -0.41 3.84
C GLY A 23 21.67 -1.07 2.64
N GLY A 24 20.67 -1.93 2.86
CA GLY A 24 19.91 -2.60 1.80
C GLY A 24 19.02 -1.66 0.98
N ARG A 25 18.28 -2.23 0.04
CA ARG A 25 17.31 -1.48 -0.78
C ARG A 25 16.20 -0.89 0.10
N THR A 26 15.47 0.10 -0.42
CA THR A 26 14.42 0.79 0.36
C THR A 26 13.29 -0.15 0.81
N ASP A 27 12.98 -1.16 0.02
CA ASP A 27 12.02 -2.23 0.30
C ASP A 27 12.53 -3.26 1.32
N GLN A 28 13.85 -3.33 1.54
CA GLN A 28 14.48 -4.23 2.51
C GLN A 28 14.75 -3.56 3.87
N ARG A 29 14.34 -2.29 4.01
CA ARG A 29 14.59 -1.48 5.21
C ARG A 29 13.29 -1.19 5.94
N ALA A 30 13.14 -1.75 7.14
CA ALA A 30 12.16 -1.27 8.11
C ALA A 30 12.43 0.20 8.47
N MET A 31 11.52 1.09 8.08
CA MET A 31 11.51 2.51 8.43
C MET A 31 10.15 2.87 9.04
N VAL A 32 10.08 3.99 9.76
CA VAL A 32 8.81 4.52 10.34
C VAL A 32 7.70 4.59 9.28
N LYS A 33 8.03 5.01 8.05
CA LYS A 33 7.07 5.09 6.94
C LYS A 33 6.49 3.74 6.52
N CYS A 34 7.20 2.63 6.74
CA CYS A 34 6.74 1.29 6.38
C CYS A 34 5.59 0.84 7.29
N THR A 35 5.60 1.24 8.56
CA THR A 35 4.50 1.00 9.49
C THR A 35 3.24 1.73 9.05
N ARG A 36 3.37 2.99 8.62
CA ARG A 36 2.25 3.76 8.06
C ARG A 36 1.70 3.12 6.78
N HIS A 37 2.58 2.65 5.90
CA HIS A 37 2.18 1.95 4.68
C HIS A 37 1.41 0.66 4.99
N SER A 38 1.93 -0.17 5.91
CA SER A 38 1.30 -1.44 6.29
C SER A 38 -0.07 -1.23 6.94
N LEU A 39 -0.19 -0.22 7.81
CA LEU A 39 -1.48 0.14 8.42
C LEU A 39 -2.52 0.46 7.35
N THR A 40 -2.21 1.37 6.43
CA THR A 40 -3.15 1.79 5.37
C THR A 40 -3.47 0.69 4.40
N LYS A 41 -2.48 -0.11 4.01
CA LYS A 41 -2.71 -1.28 3.15
C LYS A 41 -3.68 -2.27 3.81
N ASN A 42 -3.46 -2.59 5.09
CA ASN A 42 -4.28 -3.57 5.80
C ASN A 42 -5.70 -3.07 6.08
N THR A 43 -5.88 -1.80 6.46
CA THR A 43 -7.22 -1.24 6.70
C THR A 43 -8.03 -1.19 5.41
N LYS A 44 -7.42 -0.76 4.29
CA LYS A 44 -8.10 -0.80 2.99
C LYS A 44 -8.41 -2.21 2.52
N LYS A 45 -7.48 -3.16 2.67
CA LYS A 45 -7.71 -4.58 2.34
C LYS A 45 -8.89 -5.17 3.12
N ASN A 46 -9.10 -4.71 4.35
CA ASN A 46 -10.25 -5.10 5.18
C ASN A 46 -11.53 -4.32 4.87
N GLY A 47 -11.57 -3.51 3.79
CA GLY A 47 -12.76 -2.78 3.35
C GLY A 47 -13.02 -1.47 4.09
N MET A 48 -12.06 -0.93 4.83
CA MET A 48 -12.23 0.37 5.49
C MET A 48 -12.24 1.50 4.47
N ASP A 49 -13.23 2.37 4.57
CA ASP A 49 -13.38 3.55 3.71
C ASP A 49 -12.20 4.52 3.87
N THR A 50 -11.82 5.13 2.75
CA THR A 50 -10.67 6.02 2.64
C THR A 50 -10.74 7.22 3.58
N ASP A 51 -11.90 7.80 3.81
CA ASP A 51 -12.03 9.00 4.62
C ASP A 51 -11.73 8.70 6.10
N PHE A 52 -12.18 7.54 6.59
CA PHE A 52 -11.88 7.08 7.95
C PHE A 52 -10.40 6.74 8.13
N VAL A 53 -9.75 6.17 7.11
CA VAL A 53 -8.30 5.91 7.14
C VAL A 53 -7.52 7.23 7.13
N ALA A 54 -8.03 8.27 6.44
CA ALA A 54 -7.36 9.57 6.32
C ALA A 54 -7.43 10.33 7.64
N GLU A 55 -8.60 10.31 8.27
CA GLU A 55 -8.82 10.94 9.57
C GLU A 55 -7.95 10.30 10.66
N GLN A 56 -7.92 8.95 10.74
CA GLN A 56 -7.05 8.23 11.69
C GLN A 56 -5.56 8.55 11.52
N ARG A 57 -5.15 8.90 10.31
CA ARG A 57 -3.76 9.26 9.99
C ARG A 57 -3.46 10.75 10.20
N GLY A 58 -4.48 11.59 10.39
CA GLY A 58 -4.34 13.04 10.38
C GLY A 58 -3.89 13.59 9.03
N ASP A 59 -4.32 12.95 7.94
CA ASP A 59 -3.92 13.33 6.59
C ASP A 59 -4.58 14.66 6.17
N ARG A 60 -3.81 15.77 6.16
CA ARG A 60 -4.33 17.11 5.80
C ARG A 60 -4.72 17.27 4.33
N ARG A 61 -4.17 16.44 3.44
CA ARG A 61 -4.39 16.52 1.99
C ARG A 61 -5.31 15.40 1.54
N LYS A 62 -6.35 15.75 0.77
CA LYS A 62 -7.14 14.80 -0.02
C LYS A 62 -6.18 13.98 -0.90
N ASN A 63 -6.44 12.68 -1.03
CA ASN A 63 -5.69 11.73 -1.86
C ASN A 63 -4.26 11.38 -1.39
N SER A 64 -3.83 11.83 -0.20
CA SER A 64 -2.53 11.45 0.36
C SER A 64 -2.36 9.94 0.61
N GLN A 65 -3.46 9.20 0.61
CA GLN A 65 -3.49 7.74 0.70
C GLN A 65 -3.02 7.04 -0.58
N ASP A 66 -3.14 7.68 -1.74
CA ASP A 66 -2.79 7.09 -3.03
C ASP A 66 -1.27 6.85 -3.14
N ILE A 67 -0.49 7.61 -2.37
CA ILE A 67 0.96 7.40 -2.20
C ILE A 67 1.25 6.05 -1.52
N TYR A 68 0.30 5.49 -0.78
CA TYR A 68 0.48 4.28 0.03
C TYR A 68 -0.31 3.08 -0.49
N CYS A 69 -1.44 3.27 -1.17
CA CYS A 69 -2.18 2.18 -1.79
C CYS A 69 -1.82 2.08 -3.27
N ARG A 70 -0.73 1.36 -3.58
CA ARG A 70 -0.52 0.87 -4.94
C ARG A 70 -1.56 -0.23 -5.18
N ILE A 71 -2.45 -0.04 -6.14
CA ILE A 71 -3.38 -1.07 -6.58
C ILE A 71 -2.52 -2.25 -7.08
N ASP A 72 -2.79 -3.43 -6.55
CA ASP A 72 -2.12 -4.65 -7.02
C ASP A 72 -2.57 -4.95 -8.47
N THR A 73 -1.69 -5.49 -9.30
CA THR A 73 -2.05 -5.78 -10.70
C THR A 73 -3.14 -6.84 -10.80
N ASP A 74 -3.20 -7.76 -9.85
CA ASP A 74 -4.22 -8.80 -9.81
C ASP A 74 -5.56 -8.21 -9.35
N GLU A 75 -5.55 -7.39 -8.29
CA GLU A 75 -6.72 -6.64 -7.82
C GLU A 75 -7.28 -5.71 -8.92
N LEU A 76 -6.39 -5.04 -9.66
CA LEU A 76 -6.76 -4.18 -10.78
C LEU A 76 -7.44 -4.98 -11.88
N ARG A 77 -6.91 -6.16 -12.20
CA ARG A 77 -7.48 -7.04 -13.23
C ARG A 77 -8.84 -7.56 -12.81
N GLU A 78 -8.98 -8.07 -11.59
CA GLU A 78 -10.26 -8.56 -11.06
C GLU A 78 -11.33 -7.48 -11.06
N GLU A 79 -10.98 -6.26 -10.65
CA GLU A 79 -11.91 -5.14 -10.65
C GLU A 79 -12.25 -4.69 -12.07
N TYR A 80 -11.27 -4.59 -12.96
CA TYR A 80 -11.48 -4.27 -14.38
C TYR A 80 -12.41 -5.28 -15.06
N ASP A 81 -12.20 -6.56 -14.82
CA ASP A 81 -12.99 -7.65 -15.37
C ASP A 81 -14.48 -7.49 -14.97
N LYS A 82 -14.79 -7.09 -13.73
CA LYS A 82 -16.20 -6.85 -13.29
C LYS A 82 -16.91 -5.77 -14.12
N TYR A 83 -16.20 -4.75 -14.57
CA TYR A 83 -16.80 -3.59 -15.26
C TYR A 83 -16.68 -3.66 -16.78
N ILE A 84 -15.78 -4.47 -17.34
CA ILE A 84 -15.68 -4.63 -18.81
C ILE A 84 -16.70 -5.61 -19.38
N TYR A 85 -17.15 -6.61 -18.62
CA TYR A 85 -18.10 -7.61 -19.12
C TYR A 85 -19.54 -7.09 -19.32
N ASP A 86 -19.83 -5.82 -19.01
CA ASP A 86 -21.12 -5.17 -19.30
C ASP A 86 -21.15 -4.46 -20.67
N LEU A 87 -20.08 -4.59 -21.48
CA LEU A 87 -20.15 -4.21 -22.89
C LEU A 87 -20.91 -5.29 -23.66
N PRO A 88 -21.97 -4.96 -24.43
CA PRO A 88 -22.66 -5.93 -25.27
C PRO A 88 -21.64 -6.55 -26.23
N ILE A 89 -21.28 -7.81 -25.97
CA ILE A 89 -20.28 -8.57 -26.70
C ILE A 89 -20.83 -8.86 -28.10
N ASN A 90 -20.64 -7.90 -29.01
CA ASN A 90 -20.88 -8.08 -30.44
C ASN A 90 -19.66 -7.72 -31.29
N CYS A 91 -18.49 -7.49 -30.69
CA CYS A 91 -17.21 -7.45 -31.41
C CYS A 91 -16.57 -8.84 -31.38
N GLN A 92 -17.04 -9.67 -32.29
CA GLN A 92 -16.53 -11.00 -32.57
C GLN A 92 -15.03 -10.98 -32.95
N LYS A 93 -14.30 -11.93 -32.37
CA LYS A 93 -13.27 -12.76 -33.02
C LYS A 93 -12.76 -12.25 -34.38
N VAL A 94 -11.75 -11.38 -34.38
CA VAL A 94 -10.86 -11.25 -35.53
C VAL A 94 -9.79 -12.34 -35.38
N LYS A 95 -9.96 -13.44 -36.12
CA LYS A 95 -8.88 -14.42 -36.33
C LYS A 95 -7.81 -13.74 -37.18
N VAL A 96 -6.60 -13.62 -36.65
CA VAL A 96 -5.38 -13.44 -37.44
C VAL A 96 -4.94 -14.81 -37.93
#